data_AF-A0A0S8C9G3-F1
#
_entry.id   AF-A0A0S8C9G3-F1
#
_cell.length_a   1.000
_cell.length_b   1.000
_cell.length_c   1.000
_cell.angle_alpha   90.00
_cell.angle_beta   90.00
_cell.angle_gamma   90.00
#
_symmetry.space_group_name_H-M   'P 1'
#
loop_
_entity.id
_entity.type
_entity.pdbx_description
1 polymer ?
#
loop_
_entity_poly.entity_id
_entity_poly.type
_entity_poly.pdbx_seq_one_letter_code
_entity_poly.pdbx_strand_id
1 'polypeptide(L)'
;MKTSDFDYILPQELIAQSPIEPRDNSRLMVVNRIDGSIAHRCFRDIADYLRDGDVLVFNESLVISARLYGRKADGGGWVEILLLRRLEEGTWEALVRRGKRLRAGSSVVITNGMKKDTPSDITAEVIGQGEGGIKVLRFSDETLLAEMGHVPLPPYINAPLSRPERYQTVYARVAGSVAAPTAGLHFT
;
A
#
# COMPACT_ATOMS: atom_id res chain seq x y z
N MET A 1 14.69 -19.73 12.81
CA MET A 1 15.47 -18.55 12.40
C MET A 1 15.00 -17.37 13.22
N LYS A 2 15.93 -16.56 13.71
CA LYS A 2 15.62 -15.31 14.40
C LYS A 2 15.50 -14.20 13.35
N THR A 3 14.72 -13.17 13.64
CA THR A 3 14.63 -12.00 12.74
C THR A 3 15.99 -11.34 12.50
N SER A 4 16.89 -11.42 13.50
CA SER A 4 18.27 -10.93 13.42
C SER A 4 19.12 -11.62 12.35
N ASP A 5 18.77 -12.84 11.92
CA ASP A 5 19.52 -13.58 10.91
C ASP A 5 19.39 -12.93 9.50
N PHE A 6 18.45 -11.98 9.36
CA PHE A 6 18.16 -11.24 8.13
C PHE A 6 18.42 -9.73 8.27
N ASP A 7 19.08 -9.32 9.35
CA ASP A 7 19.38 -7.91 9.60
C ASP A 7 20.61 -7.46 8.81
N TYR A 8 20.59 -6.22 8.32
CA TYR A 8 21.68 -5.62 7.58
C TYR A 8 21.67 -4.10 7.72
N ILE A 9 22.83 -3.48 7.54
CA ILE A 9 22.94 -2.02 7.59
C ILE A 9 22.34 -1.45 6.29
N LEU A 10 21.19 -0.78 6.42
CA LEU A 10 20.55 -0.03 5.34
C LEU A 10 20.59 1.48 5.66
N PRO A 11 21.54 2.23 5.09
CA PRO A 11 21.55 3.68 5.21
C PRO A 11 20.25 4.28 4.63
N GLN A 12 19.65 5.22 5.36
CA GLN A 12 18.34 5.81 5.01
C GLN A 12 18.38 6.53 3.66
N GLU A 13 19.51 7.13 3.31
CA GLU A 13 19.76 7.80 2.05
C GLU A 13 19.71 6.86 0.83
N LEU A 14 19.84 5.54 1.04
CA LEU A 14 19.70 4.54 -0.03
C LEU A 14 18.25 4.08 -0.22
N ILE A 15 17.31 4.50 0.64
CA ILE A 15 15.87 4.23 0.48
C ILE A 15 15.27 5.27 -0.48
N ALA A 16 15.04 4.87 -1.72
CA ALA A 16 14.48 5.73 -2.75
C ALA A 16 13.13 6.34 -2.31
N GLN A 17 13.07 7.69 -2.30
CA GLN A 17 11.86 8.45 -2.00
C GLN A 17 11.01 8.72 -3.25
N SER A 18 11.63 8.67 -4.43
CA SER A 18 10.98 8.86 -5.72
C SER A 18 11.52 7.85 -6.74
N PRO A 19 10.66 7.27 -7.59
CA PRO A 19 11.11 6.37 -8.65
C PRO A 19 11.84 7.13 -9.76
N ILE A 20 12.90 6.53 -10.29
CA ILE A 20 13.62 7.02 -11.48
C ILE A 20 12.71 7.09 -12.71
N GLU A 21 13.07 7.93 -13.69
CA GLU A 21 12.41 8.02 -15.00
C GLU A 21 13.47 8.05 -16.12
N PRO A 22 13.31 7.26 -17.20
CA PRO A 22 12.37 6.14 -17.39
C PRO A 22 12.47 5.03 -16.33
N ARG A 23 11.41 4.21 -16.17
CA ARG A 23 11.32 3.17 -15.12
C ARG A 23 12.39 2.09 -15.24
N ASP A 24 12.67 1.70 -16.48
CA ASP A 24 13.62 0.66 -16.87
C ASP A 24 15.09 1.13 -16.79
N ASN A 25 15.35 2.40 -16.44
CA ASN A 25 16.68 2.91 -16.10
C ASN A 25 17.12 2.58 -14.66
N SER A 26 16.26 1.92 -13.88
CA SER A 26 16.64 1.41 -12.56
C SER A 26 17.78 0.38 -12.65
N ARG A 27 18.63 0.32 -11.62
CA ARG A 27 19.71 -0.66 -11.55
C ARG A 27 19.15 -2.07 -11.34
N LEU A 28 19.74 -3.05 -12.01
CA LEU A 28 19.45 -4.47 -11.87
C LEU A 28 20.69 -5.19 -11.32
N MET A 29 20.56 -5.83 -10.15
CA MET A 29 21.59 -6.73 -9.62
C MET A 29 21.21 -8.16 -9.99
N VAL A 30 22.05 -8.83 -10.76
CA VAL A 30 21.84 -10.22 -11.15
C VAL A 30 22.74 -11.09 -10.30
N VAL A 31 22.13 -12.04 -9.59
CA VAL A 31 22.84 -13.01 -8.75
C VAL A 31 22.66 -14.40 -9.35
N ASN A 32 23.76 -15.03 -9.76
CA ASN A 32 23.74 -16.41 -10.20
C ASN A 32 23.71 -17.34 -8.98
N ARG A 33 22.64 -18.11 -8.84
CA ARG A 33 22.43 -19.00 -7.69
C ARG A 33 23.38 -20.20 -7.67
N ILE A 34 23.99 -20.57 -8.81
CA ILE A 34 24.85 -21.75 -8.93
C ILE A 34 26.25 -21.45 -8.40
N ASP A 35 26.84 -20.34 -8.83
CA ASP A 35 28.23 -19.98 -8.51
C ASP A 35 28.36 -18.76 -7.57
N GLY A 36 27.23 -18.11 -7.24
CA GLY A 36 27.21 -16.92 -6.39
C GLY A 36 27.72 -15.64 -7.05
N SER A 37 28.01 -15.67 -8.36
CA SER A 37 28.50 -14.48 -9.08
C SER A 37 27.44 -13.37 -9.12
N ILE A 38 27.92 -12.13 -9.04
CA ILE A 38 27.09 -10.92 -9.04
C ILE A 38 27.46 -10.07 -10.26
N ALA A 39 26.45 -9.69 -11.03
CA ALA A 39 26.57 -8.72 -12.11
C ALA A 39 25.68 -7.50 -11.84
N HIS A 40 26.15 -6.33 -12.27
CA HIS A 40 25.37 -5.10 -12.23
C HIS A 40 24.99 -4.71 -13.66
N ARG A 41 23.70 -4.41 -13.85
CA ARG A 41 23.06 -4.09 -15.14
C ARG A 41 22.04 -2.97 -14.96
N CYS A 42 21.40 -2.60 -16.06
CA CYS A 42 20.21 -1.78 -16.08
C CYS A 42 18.97 -2.68 -16.21
N PHE A 43 17.81 -2.28 -15.68
CA PHE A 43 16.60 -3.11 -15.74
C PHE A 43 16.13 -3.38 -17.18
N ARG A 44 16.34 -2.42 -18.09
CA ARG A 44 16.09 -2.63 -19.53
C ARG A 44 16.84 -3.83 -20.14
N ASP A 45 17.94 -4.27 -19.50
CA ASP A 45 18.74 -5.42 -19.94
C ASP A 45 18.13 -6.76 -19.46
N ILE A 46 16.96 -6.76 -18.79
CA ILE A 46 16.34 -7.98 -18.22
C ILE A 46 16.06 -9.05 -19.29
N ALA A 47 15.76 -8.64 -20.52
CA ALA A 47 15.48 -9.54 -21.62
C ALA A 47 16.69 -10.44 -21.97
N ASP A 48 17.92 -9.97 -21.73
CA ASP A 48 19.16 -10.74 -21.96
C ASP A 48 19.28 -11.96 -21.04
N TYR A 49 18.47 -12.04 -19.98
CA TYR A 49 18.46 -13.12 -19.01
C TYR A 49 17.29 -14.09 -19.17
N LEU A 50 16.41 -13.85 -20.14
CA LEU A 50 15.27 -14.70 -20.46
C LEU A 50 15.60 -15.57 -21.67
N ARG A 51 15.06 -16.79 -21.68
CA ARG A 51 15.21 -17.74 -22.78
C ARG A 51 13.86 -17.99 -23.44
N ASP A 52 13.91 -18.50 -24.66
CA ASP A 52 12.71 -19.01 -25.31
C ASP A 52 12.06 -20.10 -24.45
N GLY A 53 10.74 -20.00 -24.30
CA GLY A 53 9.96 -20.86 -23.40
C GLY A 53 9.83 -20.38 -21.94
N ASP A 54 10.54 -19.34 -21.51
CA ASP A 54 10.35 -18.78 -20.17
C ASP A 54 8.97 -18.09 -20.02
N VAL A 55 8.37 -18.20 -18.83
CA VAL A 55 7.08 -17.57 -18.50
C VAL A 55 7.27 -16.50 -17.43
N LEU A 56 6.94 -15.26 -17.76
CA LEU A 56 6.82 -14.18 -16.79
C LEU A 56 5.39 -14.12 -16.25
N VAL A 57 5.25 -14.26 -14.93
CA VAL A 57 3.96 -14.16 -14.23
C VAL A 57 3.85 -12.79 -13.57
N PHE A 58 2.85 -12.03 -13.97
CA PHE A 58 2.62 -10.67 -13.47
C PHE A 58 1.39 -10.61 -12.58
N ASN A 59 1.45 -9.75 -11.55
CA ASN A 59 0.33 -9.47 -10.67
C ASN A 59 -0.47 -8.27 -11.21
N GLU A 60 -1.67 -8.50 -11.73
CA GLU A 60 -2.51 -7.46 -12.36
C GLU A 60 -3.32 -6.58 -11.39
N SER A 61 -3.02 -6.62 -10.09
CA SER A 61 -3.77 -5.86 -9.12
C SER A 61 -3.52 -4.35 -9.23
N LEU A 62 -4.61 -3.59 -9.22
CA LEU A 62 -4.66 -2.15 -9.15
C LEU A 62 -4.71 -1.73 -7.68
N VAL A 63 -3.84 -0.78 -7.32
CA VAL A 63 -3.77 -0.19 -5.99
C VAL A 63 -4.98 0.69 -5.79
N ILE A 64 -5.79 0.35 -4.80
CA ILE A 64 -6.96 1.13 -4.43
C ILE A 64 -6.57 2.22 -3.41
N SER A 65 -7.37 3.29 -3.37
CA SER A 65 -7.30 4.33 -2.36
C SER A 65 -7.76 3.80 -1.00
N ALA A 66 -6.96 2.93 -0.37
CA ALA A 66 -7.31 2.19 0.83
C ALA A 66 -6.97 2.92 2.15
N ARG A 67 -6.24 4.04 2.11
CA ARG A 67 -5.91 4.82 3.32
C ARG A 67 -6.94 5.92 3.54
N LEU A 68 -7.72 5.80 4.60
CA LEU A 68 -8.70 6.78 5.04
C LEU A 68 -8.22 7.48 6.31
N TYR A 69 -8.70 8.71 6.51
CA TYR A 69 -8.52 9.46 7.74
C TYR A 69 -9.87 9.77 8.36
N GLY A 70 -9.90 9.88 9.68
CA GLY A 70 -11.13 10.24 10.37
C GLY A 70 -10.92 10.69 11.80
N ARG A 71 -11.99 11.18 12.40
CA ARG A 71 -12.05 11.55 13.82
C ARG A 71 -13.01 10.64 14.55
N LYS A 72 -12.63 10.25 15.77
CA LYS A 72 -13.55 9.51 16.63
C LYS A 72 -14.73 10.41 17.00
N ALA A 73 -15.94 9.88 16.92
CA ALA A 73 -17.16 10.62 17.23
C ALA A 73 -17.21 11.07 18.72
N ASP A 74 -16.50 10.38 19.61
CA ASP A 74 -16.38 10.70 21.04
C ASP A 74 -15.40 11.85 21.34
N GLY A 75 -14.88 12.55 20.32
CA GLY A 75 -13.87 13.59 20.47
C GLY A 75 -12.45 13.05 20.66
N GLY A 76 -12.25 11.72 20.60
CA GLY A 76 -10.99 11.01 20.88
C GLY A 76 -9.90 11.11 19.79
N GLY A 77 -9.85 12.25 19.09
CA GLY A 77 -8.79 12.63 18.15
C GLY A 77 -8.79 11.86 16.83
N TRP A 78 -7.71 12.08 16.07
CA TRP A 78 -7.52 11.52 14.72
C TRP A 78 -7.18 10.02 14.73
N VAL A 79 -7.70 9.32 13.73
CA VAL A 79 -7.34 7.94 13.38
C VAL A 79 -6.99 7.84 11.89
N GLU A 80 -6.13 6.87 11.58
CA GLU A 80 -5.81 6.46 10.22
C GLU A 80 -6.30 5.02 10.05
N ILE A 81 -7.06 4.79 9.00
CA ILE A 81 -7.67 3.51 8.67
C ILE A 81 -7.05 3.03 7.36
N LEU A 82 -6.49 1.83 7.36
CA LEU A 82 -5.99 1.16 6.16
C LEU A 82 -6.90 -0.02 5.87
N LEU A 83 -7.72 0.08 4.82
CA LEU A 83 -8.55 -1.01 4.34
C LEU A 83 -7.67 -2.17 3.88
N LEU A 84 -8.03 -3.40 4.27
CA LEU A 84 -7.30 -4.62 3.92
C LEU A 84 -8.11 -5.50 2.96
N ARG A 85 -9.33 -5.84 3.35
CA ARG A 85 -10.17 -6.82 2.65
C ARG A 85 -11.63 -6.45 2.80
N ARG A 86 -12.36 -6.40 1.69
CA ARG A 86 -13.82 -6.29 1.68
C ARG A 86 -14.42 -7.65 2.07
N LEU A 87 -15.30 -7.66 3.06
CA LEU A 87 -16.02 -8.87 3.49
C LEU A 87 -17.37 -8.98 2.79
N GLU A 88 -18.09 -7.87 2.75
CA GLU A 88 -19.38 -7.70 2.08
C GLU A 88 -19.56 -6.20 1.75
N GLU A 89 -20.69 -5.83 1.14
CA GLU A 89 -20.98 -4.43 0.85
C GLU A 89 -21.00 -3.57 2.12
N GLY A 90 -20.26 -2.46 2.10
CA GLY A 90 -20.09 -1.57 3.24
C GLY A 90 -19.18 -2.09 4.35
N THR A 91 -18.73 -3.35 4.33
CA THR A 91 -18.02 -3.97 5.46
C THR A 91 -16.61 -4.44 5.10
N TRP A 92 -15.62 -3.98 5.88
CA TRP A 92 -14.21 -4.18 5.60
C TRP A 92 -13.41 -4.59 6.83
N GLU A 93 -12.40 -5.44 6.62
CA GLU A 93 -11.27 -5.56 7.54
C GLU A 93 -10.30 -4.40 7.32
N ALA A 94 -9.85 -3.78 8.41
CA ALA A 94 -8.93 -2.66 8.36
C ALA A 94 -7.93 -2.65 9.53
N LEU A 95 -6.73 -2.10 9.28
CA LEU A 95 -5.81 -1.69 10.34
C LEU A 95 -6.14 -0.26 10.76
N VAL A 96 -6.28 -0.03 12.06
CA VAL A 96 -6.61 1.31 12.58
C VAL A 96 -5.48 1.83 13.48
N ARG A 97 -4.67 2.74 12.94
CA ARG A 97 -3.61 3.41 13.70
C ARG A 97 -4.24 4.46 14.62
N ARG A 98 -3.72 4.54 15.86
CA ARG A 98 -4.31 5.32 16.97
C ARG A 98 -5.74 4.86 17.35
N GLY A 99 -6.13 3.67 16.90
CA GLY A 99 -7.42 3.03 17.16
C GLY A 99 -7.47 2.14 18.40
N LYS A 100 -6.47 2.14 19.29
CA LYS A 100 -6.42 1.24 20.46
C LYS A 100 -7.67 1.31 21.36
N ARG A 101 -8.33 2.46 21.42
CA ARG A 101 -9.58 2.67 22.18
C ARG A 101 -10.86 2.46 21.37
N LEU A 102 -10.77 2.25 20.06
CA LEU A 102 -11.94 1.94 19.22
C LEU A 102 -12.37 0.50 19.49
N ARG A 103 -13.52 0.36 20.14
CA ARG A 103 -14.17 -0.92 20.47
C ARG A 103 -15.40 -1.09 19.59
N ALA A 104 -16.01 -2.27 19.62
CA ALA A 104 -17.31 -2.48 18.98
C ALA A 104 -18.31 -1.39 19.41
N GLY A 105 -19.07 -0.85 18.46
CA GLY A 105 -19.98 0.28 18.63
C GLY A 105 -19.32 1.68 18.60
N SER A 106 -17.98 1.77 18.50
CA SER A 106 -17.33 3.06 18.30
C SER A 106 -17.53 3.55 16.87
N SER A 107 -17.79 4.85 16.69
CA SER A 107 -17.95 5.47 15.38
C SER A 107 -16.79 6.44 15.07
N VAL A 108 -16.41 6.48 13.80
CA VAL A 108 -15.40 7.38 13.23
C VAL A 108 -16.05 8.16 12.09
N VAL A 109 -15.97 9.49 12.12
CA VAL A 109 -16.35 10.34 11.01
C VAL A 109 -15.17 10.44 10.04
N ILE A 110 -15.37 10.06 8.79
CA ILE A 110 -14.32 10.08 7.76
C ILE A 110 -14.10 11.52 7.28
N THR A 111 -12.86 11.87 7.01
CA THR A 111 -12.46 13.20 6.53
C THR A 111 -11.58 13.08 5.29
N ASN A 112 -11.54 14.14 4.49
CA ASN A 112 -10.71 14.20 3.28
C ASN A 112 -9.27 14.61 3.64
N GLY A 113 -8.57 13.73 4.36
CA GLY A 113 -7.20 13.95 4.85
C GLY A 113 -7.11 14.43 6.31
N MET A 114 -5.91 14.33 6.89
CA MET A 114 -5.66 14.76 8.28
C MET A 114 -5.70 16.29 8.49
N LYS A 115 -5.47 17.09 7.43
CA LYS A 115 -5.35 18.56 7.52
C LYS A 115 -6.64 19.30 7.18
N LYS A 116 -7.55 18.66 6.46
CA LYS A 116 -8.85 19.23 6.13
C LYS A 116 -9.84 18.70 7.16
N ASP A 117 -10.24 19.57 8.08
CA ASP A 117 -11.27 19.25 9.06
C ASP A 117 -12.69 19.36 8.46
N THR A 118 -12.81 19.24 7.13
CA THR A 118 -14.09 19.21 6.43
C THR A 118 -14.69 17.84 6.72
N PRO A 119 -15.72 17.76 7.59
CA PRO A 119 -16.37 16.50 7.86
C PRO A 119 -17.06 16.04 6.58
N SER A 120 -16.97 14.75 6.28
CA SER A 120 -17.87 14.14 5.31
C SER A 120 -19.08 13.57 6.05
N ASP A 121 -20.15 13.29 5.31
CA ASP A 121 -21.32 12.57 5.83
C ASP A 121 -21.06 11.06 6.00
N ILE A 122 -19.83 10.61 5.78
CA ILE A 122 -19.45 9.19 5.86
C ILE A 122 -18.96 8.89 7.27
N THR A 123 -19.54 7.84 7.85
CA THR A 123 -19.12 7.29 9.13
C THR A 123 -18.69 5.84 8.97
N ALA A 124 -17.79 5.41 9.86
CA ALA A 124 -17.35 4.03 9.99
C ALA A 124 -17.59 3.56 11.42
N GLU A 125 -18.47 2.57 11.58
CA GLU A 125 -18.72 1.90 12.85
C GLU A 125 -17.82 0.68 12.98
N VAL A 126 -17.18 0.53 14.15
CA VAL A 126 -16.50 -0.72 14.48
C VAL A 126 -17.54 -1.75 14.87
N ILE A 127 -17.73 -2.79 14.05
CA ILE A 127 -18.67 -3.87 14.33
C ILE A 127 -17.98 -5.13 14.90
N GLY A 128 -16.64 -5.19 14.84
CA GLY A 128 -15.90 -6.34 15.31
C GLY A 128 -14.39 -6.12 15.40
N GLN A 129 -13.69 -7.14 15.89
CA GLN A 129 -12.24 -7.19 15.98
C GLN A 129 -11.74 -8.57 15.54
N GLY A 130 -10.77 -8.58 14.64
CA GLY A 130 -10.05 -9.77 14.20
C GLY A 130 -8.72 -9.96 14.92
N GLU A 131 -7.93 -10.91 14.43
CA GLU A 131 -6.56 -11.17 14.92
C GLU A 131 -5.59 -10.02 14.59
N GLY A 132 -4.48 -9.94 15.31
CA GLY A 132 -3.41 -8.98 15.01
C GLY A 132 -3.79 -7.50 15.17
N GLY A 133 -4.92 -7.18 15.80
CA GLY A 133 -5.41 -5.81 15.96
C GLY A 133 -6.23 -5.29 14.77
N ILE A 134 -6.60 -6.16 13.83
CA ILE A 134 -7.54 -5.86 12.74
C ILE A 134 -8.92 -5.50 13.33
N LYS A 135 -9.56 -4.48 12.76
CA LYS A 135 -10.93 -4.08 13.08
C LYS A 135 -11.83 -4.40 11.90
N VAL A 136 -13.06 -4.80 12.19
CA VAL A 136 -14.12 -4.92 11.18
C VAL A 136 -14.94 -3.64 11.24
N LEU A 137 -14.95 -2.90 10.13
CA LEU A 137 -15.62 -1.61 10.00
C LEU A 137 -16.81 -1.72 9.06
N ARG A 138 -17.93 -1.13 9.44
CA ARG A 138 -19.08 -0.91 8.57
C ARG A 138 -19.17 0.58 8.23
N PHE A 139 -19.11 0.89 6.94
CA PHE A 139 -19.23 2.24 6.43
C PHE A 139 -20.69 2.58 6.11
N SER A 140 -21.09 3.84 6.34
CA SER A 140 -22.43 4.32 6.00
C SER A 140 -22.65 4.44 4.48
N ASP A 141 -21.58 4.69 3.73
CA ASP A 141 -21.58 4.70 2.26
C ASP A 141 -20.20 4.27 1.75
N GLU A 142 -20.15 3.10 1.10
CA GLU A 142 -18.92 2.56 0.51
C GLU A 142 -18.52 3.27 -0.79
N THR A 143 -19.48 3.84 -1.51
CA THR A 143 -19.26 4.38 -2.87
C THR A 143 -18.32 5.58 -2.87
N LEU A 144 -18.25 6.29 -1.75
CA LEU A 144 -17.42 7.47 -1.55
C LEU A 144 -16.02 7.15 -1.00
N LEU A 145 -15.71 5.89 -0.66
CA LEU A 145 -14.40 5.53 -0.08
C LEU A 145 -13.25 5.76 -1.07
N ALA A 146 -13.49 5.55 -2.37
CA ALA A 146 -12.47 5.76 -3.39
C ALA A 146 -12.07 7.24 -3.53
N GLU A 147 -13.05 8.15 -3.37
CA GLU A 147 -12.84 9.60 -3.42
C GLU A 147 -12.16 10.14 -2.16
N MET A 148 -12.56 9.60 -1.00
CA MET A 148 -12.05 10.02 0.31
C MET A 148 -10.73 9.36 0.69
N GLY A 149 -10.40 8.26 0.03
CA GLY A 149 -9.19 7.49 0.26
C GLY A 149 -7.96 8.10 -0.39
N HIS A 150 -6.82 7.73 0.16
CA HIS A 150 -5.50 8.05 -0.38
C HIS A 150 -4.77 6.76 -0.71
N VAL A 151 -3.86 6.83 -1.69
CA VAL A 151 -2.95 5.74 -2.01
C VAL A 151 -2.07 5.48 -0.77
N PRO A 152 -2.14 4.27 -0.18
CA PRO A 152 -1.27 3.91 0.93
C PRO A 152 0.18 3.77 0.46
N LEU A 153 1.04 4.63 0.99
CA LEU A 153 2.49 4.50 0.82
C LEU A 153 3.10 3.72 1.99
N PRO A 154 4.14 2.91 1.76
CA PRO A 154 4.95 2.33 2.81
C PRO A 154 5.48 3.40 3.78
N PRO A 155 5.64 3.10 5.08
CA PRO A 155 5.93 4.09 6.11
C PRO A 155 7.31 4.77 5.96
N TYR A 156 8.20 4.20 5.15
CA TYR A 156 9.53 4.75 4.87
C TYR A 156 9.55 5.73 3.66
N ILE A 157 8.44 5.85 2.93
CA ILE A 157 8.27 6.85 1.87
C ILE A 157 7.54 8.05 2.48
N ASN A 158 8.27 9.14 2.68
CA ASN A 158 7.74 10.35 3.31
C ASN A 158 7.37 11.44 2.29
N ALA A 159 7.92 11.34 1.08
CA ALA A 159 7.61 12.26 0.00
C ALA A 159 6.22 11.95 -0.60
N PRO A 160 5.39 12.96 -0.88
CA PRO A 160 4.16 12.75 -1.62
C PRO A 160 4.48 12.30 -3.05
N LEU A 161 3.62 11.44 -3.62
CA LEU A 161 3.73 11.05 -5.02
C LEU A 161 3.44 12.27 -5.91
N SER A 162 4.44 12.71 -6.69
CA SER A 162 4.26 13.76 -7.70
C SER A 162 3.38 13.28 -8.87
N ARG A 163 3.44 11.98 -9.16
CA ARG A 163 2.67 11.28 -10.20
C ARG A 163 2.05 10.01 -9.61
N PRO A 164 0.88 10.09 -8.96
CA PRO A 164 0.24 8.95 -8.31
C PRO A 164 -0.02 7.77 -9.27
N GLU A 165 -0.32 8.06 -10.54
CA GLU A 165 -0.48 7.07 -11.61
C GLU A 165 0.78 6.24 -11.84
N ARG A 166 1.95 6.74 -11.41
CA ARG A 166 3.20 5.98 -11.49
C ARG A 166 3.36 4.95 -10.39
N TYR A 167 2.57 5.02 -9.32
CA TYR A 167 2.53 4.01 -8.26
C TYR A 167 1.59 2.85 -8.63
N GLN A 168 1.75 2.39 -9.87
CA GLN A 168 1.01 1.30 -10.48
C GLN A 168 1.88 0.66 -11.56
N THR A 169 1.77 -0.65 -11.71
CA THR A 169 2.41 -1.40 -12.80
C THR A 169 1.68 -1.19 -14.12
N VAL A 170 2.37 -1.38 -15.26
CA VAL A 170 1.80 -1.22 -16.61
C VAL A 170 0.71 -2.24 -16.96
N TYR A 171 0.63 -3.34 -16.21
CA TYR A 171 -0.33 -4.43 -16.39
C TYR A 171 -1.48 -4.41 -15.37
N ALA A 172 -1.60 -3.36 -14.57
CA ALA A 172 -2.65 -3.27 -13.56
C ALA A 172 -4.04 -3.06 -14.16
N ARG A 173 -4.99 -3.91 -13.77
CA ARG A 173 -6.34 -3.94 -14.34
C ARG A 173 -7.43 -4.18 -13.29
N VAL A 174 -7.14 -4.99 -12.27
CA VAL A 174 -8.14 -5.47 -11.32
C VAL A 174 -7.98 -4.77 -9.97
N ALA A 175 -8.95 -3.94 -9.57
CA ALA A 175 -8.96 -3.28 -8.26
C ALA A 175 -8.88 -4.31 -7.12
N GLY A 176 -7.92 -4.15 -6.21
CA GLY A 176 -7.85 -5.03 -5.05
C GLY A 176 -6.58 -4.99 -4.22
N SER A 177 -5.57 -4.18 -4.57
CA SER A 177 -4.34 -4.11 -3.77
C SER A 177 -4.27 -2.89 -2.87
N VAL A 178 -3.72 -3.09 -1.68
CA VAL A 178 -3.38 -2.04 -0.72
C VAL A 178 -1.94 -1.57 -0.91
N ALA A 179 -1.16 -2.20 -1.78
CA ALA A 179 0.20 -1.76 -2.10
C ALA A 179 0.56 -2.12 -3.54
N ALA A 180 1.35 -1.28 -4.20
CA ALA A 180 1.79 -1.61 -5.55
C ALA A 180 2.68 -2.88 -5.52
N PRO A 181 2.53 -3.81 -6.48
CA PRO A 181 3.53 -4.85 -6.74
C PRO A 181 4.85 -4.19 -7.19
N THR A 182 5.72 -3.84 -6.24
CA THR A 182 6.82 -2.90 -6.46
C THR A 182 7.85 -3.36 -7.49
N ALA A 183 8.14 -4.66 -7.57
CA ALA A 183 9.03 -5.23 -8.58
C ALA A 183 8.50 -5.03 -10.02
N GLY A 184 7.19 -4.89 -10.17
CA GLY A 184 6.54 -4.61 -11.45
C GLY A 184 6.71 -3.19 -11.96
N LEU A 185 7.07 -2.25 -11.09
CA LEU A 185 7.12 -0.82 -11.40
C LEU A 185 8.28 -0.44 -12.33
N HIS A 186 9.15 -1.40 -12.65
CA HIS A 186 10.34 -1.22 -13.49
C HIS A 186 10.06 -1.53 -14.96
N PHE A 187 9.01 -2.29 -15.27
CA PHE A 187 8.59 -2.55 -16.65
C PHE A 187 7.98 -1.30 -17.29
N THR A 188 8.29 -1.08 -18.56
CA THR A 188 7.84 0.03 -19.41
C THR A 188 6.86 -0.44 -20.48
#